data_AF-A0A937U2M5-F1
#
_entry.id   AF-A0A937U2M5-F1
#
_cell.length_a   1.000
_cell.length_b   1.000
_cell.length_c   1.000
_cell.angle_alpha   90.00
_cell.angle_beta   90.00
_cell.angle_gamma   90.00
#
_symmetry.space_group_name_H-M   'P 1'
#
loop_
_entity.id
_entity.type
_entity.pdbx_description
1 polymer ?
#
loop_
_entity_poly.entity_id
_entity_poly.type
_entity_poly.pdbx_seq_one_letter_code
_entity_poly.pdbx_strand_id
1 'polypeptide(L)'
;MANIENAFCPNKDCKDYGLQNHGNIAIRGKYGKDKNKDLLYCRTCGKRFASTRATAFFGLHLSDEKIAQIIHHAAEGVGVRATARLLNINKDTVNRVILRAGEHCEIVLSNLLRSLKLKEAQLDELWAFVKKRNLLTKKKSNETLAENGSGQR
;
A
#
# COMPACT_ATOMS: atom_id res chain seq x y z
N MET A 1 5.96 0.71 -22.56
CA MET A 1 4.84 0.09 -23.31
C MET A 1 4.03 -0.72 -22.31
N ALA A 2 2.69 -0.58 -22.26
CA ALA A 2 1.90 -1.38 -21.33
C ALA A 2 1.95 -2.86 -21.76
N ASN A 3 2.47 -3.73 -20.89
CA ASN A 3 2.46 -5.17 -21.15
C ASN A 3 1.02 -5.69 -20.97
N ILE A 4 0.35 -6.00 -22.09
CA ILE A 4 -1.04 -6.52 -22.10
C ILE A 4 -1.13 -7.88 -21.42
N GLU A 5 -0.04 -8.65 -21.37
CA GLU A 5 0.00 -10.02 -20.83
C GLU A 5 -0.47 -10.07 -19.36
N ASN A 6 -0.13 -9.04 -18.58
CA ASN A 6 -0.51 -8.97 -17.17
C ASN A 6 -1.82 -8.21 -16.92
N ALA A 7 -2.46 -7.69 -17.97
CA ALA A 7 -3.71 -6.96 -17.85
C ALA A 7 -4.89 -7.91 -17.64
N PHE A 8 -5.80 -7.51 -16.76
CA PHE A 8 -7.02 -8.26 -16.44
C PHE A 8 -8.23 -7.32 -16.42
N CYS A 9 -9.43 -7.89 -16.53
CA CYS A 9 -10.64 -7.08 -16.44
C CYS A 9 -10.90 -6.64 -14.99
N PRO A 10 -10.99 -5.33 -14.68
CA PRO A 10 -11.24 -4.83 -13.32
C PRO A 10 -12.73 -4.85 -12.94
N ASN A 11 -13.61 -5.28 -13.85
CA ASN A 11 -15.05 -5.28 -13.64
C ASN A 11 -15.49 -6.53 -12.90
N LYS A 12 -15.90 -6.41 -11.62
CA LYS A 12 -16.34 -7.55 -10.79
C LYS A 12 -17.53 -8.32 -11.38
N ASP A 13 -18.35 -7.66 -12.20
CA ASP A 13 -19.52 -8.28 -12.84
C ASP A 13 -19.17 -9.00 -14.15
N CYS A 14 -17.90 -8.97 -14.58
CA CYS A 14 -17.45 -9.63 -15.80
C CYS A 14 -17.18 -11.12 -15.54
N LYS A 15 -17.56 -11.97 -16.50
CA LYS A 15 -17.23 -13.41 -16.47
C LYS A 15 -15.72 -13.65 -16.37
N ASP A 16 -14.94 -12.85 -17.10
CA ASP A 16 -13.48 -12.93 -17.11
C ASP A 16 -12.82 -11.94 -16.11
N TYR A 17 -13.48 -11.65 -14.99
CA TYR A 17 -12.94 -10.77 -13.96
C TYR A 17 -11.66 -11.35 -13.36
N GLY A 18 -10.60 -10.53 -13.27
CA GLY A 18 -9.35 -10.91 -12.61
C GLY A 18 -8.50 -11.97 -13.32
N LEU A 19 -8.96 -12.53 -14.45
CA LEU A 19 -8.20 -13.50 -15.23
C LEU A 19 -7.16 -12.79 -16.11
N GLN A 20 -5.90 -13.21 -16.00
CA GLN A 20 -4.79 -12.77 -16.84
C GLN A 20 -4.60 -13.70 -18.04
N ASN A 21 -3.99 -13.22 -19.12
CA ASN A 21 -3.69 -14.00 -20.34
C ASN A 21 -4.91 -14.70 -20.98
N HIS A 22 -6.14 -14.24 -20.70
CA HIS A 22 -7.37 -14.83 -21.22
C HIS A 22 -7.77 -14.30 -22.62
N GLY A 23 -6.92 -13.47 -23.25
CA GLY A 23 -7.15 -12.91 -24.59
C GLY A 23 -8.34 -11.94 -24.71
N ASN A 24 -9.02 -11.63 -23.61
CA ASN A 24 -10.17 -10.75 -23.57
C ASN A 24 -9.81 -9.26 -23.53
N ILE A 25 -8.55 -8.90 -23.23
CA ILE A 25 -8.10 -7.51 -23.12
C ILE A 25 -7.43 -7.05 -24.42
N ALA A 26 -7.78 -5.85 -24.89
CA ALA A 26 -7.15 -5.24 -26.05
C ALA A 26 -7.00 -3.72 -25.88
N ILE A 27 -6.07 -3.12 -26.63
CA ILE A 27 -5.87 -1.67 -26.66
C ILE A 27 -6.96 -1.05 -27.53
N ARG A 28 -7.69 -0.07 -26.97
CA ARG A 28 -8.67 0.73 -27.71
C ARG A 28 -8.06 2.02 -28.27
N GLY A 29 -7.06 2.55 -27.60
CA GLY A 29 -6.38 3.79 -27.99
C GLY A 29 -5.50 4.31 -26.86
N LYS A 30 -5.19 5.61 -26.91
CA LYS A 30 -4.43 6.31 -25.87
C LYS A 30 -5.24 7.49 -25.31
N TYR A 31 -5.00 7.85 -24.06
CA TYR A 31 -5.69 8.93 -23.35
C TYR A 31 -4.73 9.79 -22.51
N GLY A 32 -5.26 10.90 -21.97
CA GLY A 32 -4.48 11.91 -21.25
C GLY A 32 -4.04 13.06 -22.15
N LYS A 33 -3.53 14.15 -21.55
CA LYS A 33 -3.11 15.36 -22.27
C LYS A 33 -2.09 15.04 -23.38
N ASP A 34 -1.06 14.27 -23.03
CA ASP A 34 0.02 13.91 -23.95
C ASP A 34 -0.25 12.60 -24.71
N LYS A 35 -1.46 12.03 -24.56
CA LYS A 35 -1.83 10.71 -25.12
C LYS A 35 -0.79 9.62 -24.86
N ASN A 36 -0.10 9.63 -23.71
CA ASN A 36 0.91 8.62 -23.40
C ASN A 36 0.34 7.35 -22.75
N LYS A 37 -0.88 7.42 -22.19
CA LYS A 37 -1.48 6.34 -21.41
C LYS A 37 -2.36 5.48 -22.27
N ASP A 38 -2.15 4.17 -22.25
CA ASP A 38 -2.96 3.24 -23.02
C ASP A 38 -4.35 3.07 -22.37
N LEU A 39 -5.40 3.14 -23.20
CA LEU A 39 -6.78 2.86 -22.82
C LEU A 39 -7.12 1.45 -23.32
N LEU A 40 -7.31 0.54 -22.37
CA LEU A 40 -7.67 -0.85 -22.62
C LEU A 40 -9.20 -1.01 -22.66
N TYR A 41 -9.66 -2.08 -23.29
CA TYR A 41 -11.04 -2.51 -23.25
C TYR A 41 -11.13 -4.02 -23.10
N CYS A 42 -12.14 -4.48 -22.37
CA CYS A 42 -12.49 -5.89 -22.27
C CYS A 42 -13.49 -6.26 -23.38
N ARG A 43 -13.18 -7.27 -24.18
CA ARG A 43 -14.05 -7.80 -25.25
C ARG A 43 -15.30 -8.49 -24.69
N THR A 44 -15.22 -9.01 -23.47
CA THR A 44 -16.30 -9.79 -22.84
C THR A 44 -17.40 -8.91 -22.24
N CYS A 45 -17.04 -7.83 -21.55
CA CYS A 45 -18.01 -6.92 -20.93
C CYS A 45 -18.08 -5.52 -21.57
N GLY A 46 -17.23 -5.22 -22.55
CA GLY A 46 -17.19 -3.93 -23.25
C GLY A 46 -16.65 -2.74 -22.44
N LYS A 47 -16.43 -2.89 -21.13
CA LYS A 47 -15.92 -1.80 -20.28
C LYS A 47 -14.48 -1.43 -20.66
N ARG A 48 -14.20 -0.12 -20.60
CA ARG A 48 -12.88 0.48 -20.87
C ARG A 48 -12.20 0.86 -19.56
N PHE A 49 -10.88 0.74 -19.53
CA PHE A 49 -10.08 1.06 -18.34
C PHE A 49 -8.65 1.42 -18.73
N ALA A 50 -7.97 2.19 -17.88
CA ALA A 50 -6.56 2.55 -18.11
C ALA A 50 -5.65 1.31 -18.04
N SER A 51 -4.53 1.31 -18.77
CA SER A 51 -3.51 0.26 -18.61
C SER A 51 -2.90 0.23 -17.22
N THR A 52 -2.77 1.38 -16.57
CA THR A 52 -2.31 1.50 -15.18
C THR A 52 -3.41 1.19 -14.16
N ARG A 53 -4.61 0.80 -14.59
CA ARG A 53 -5.68 0.40 -13.67
C ARG A 53 -5.17 -0.74 -12.80
N ALA A 54 -5.38 -0.63 -11.49
CA ALA A 54 -4.89 -1.54 -10.45
C ALA A 54 -3.38 -1.50 -10.16
N THR A 55 -2.67 -0.45 -10.57
CA THR A 55 -1.30 -0.17 -10.11
C THR A 55 -1.23 1.11 -9.27
N ALA A 56 -0.14 1.28 -8.52
CA ALA A 56 0.14 2.50 -7.76
C ALA A 56 0.22 3.78 -8.64
N PHE A 57 0.41 3.62 -9.96
CA PHE A 57 0.56 4.71 -10.92
C PHE A 57 -0.80 5.28 -11.39
N PHE A 58 -1.92 4.60 -11.10
CA PHE A 58 -3.23 5.02 -11.56
C PHE A 58 -3.63 6.40 -11.03
N GLY A 59 -4.11 7.27 -11.92
CA GLY A 59 -4.61 8.60 -11.54
C GLY A 59 -3.53 9.59 -11.08
N LEU A 60 -2.25 9.30 -11.30
CA LEU A 60 -1.14 10.23 -11.10
C LEU A 60 -0.80 10.96 -12.41
N HIS A 61 -0.48 12.25 -12.31
CA HIS A 61 -0.13 13.12 -13.44
C HIS A 61 1.38 13.37 -13.57
N LEU A 62 2.19 12.70 -12.76
CA LEU A 62 3.64 12.69 -12.86
C LEU A 62 4.09 11.67 -13.91
N SER A 63 5.31 11.84 -14.45
CA SER A 63 5.92 10.79 -15.25
C SER A 63 6.21 9.56 -14.40
N ASP A 64 6.25 8.40 -15.05
CA ASP A 64 6.51 7.13 -14.37
C ASP A 64 7.89 7.15 -13.69
N GLU A 65 8.91 7.80 -14.27
CA GLU A 65 10.22 7.93 -13.63
C GLU A 65 10.16 8.74 -12.34
N LYS A 66 9.43 9.86 -12.33
CA LYS A 66 9.29 10.68 -11.11
C LYS A 66 8.56 9.92 -10.01
N ILE A 67 7.52 9.16 -10.35
CA ILE A 67 6.80 8.33 -9.39
C ILE A 67 7.73 7.27 -8.81
N ALA A 68 8.50 6.58 -9.66
CA ALA A 68 9.47 5.58 -9.23
C ALA A 68 10.55 6.18 -8.29
N GLN A 69 11.08 7.37 -8.62
CA GLN A 69 12.04 8.07 -7.75
C GLN A 69 11.46 8.44 -6.38
N ILE A 70 10.21 8.92 -6.33
CA ILE A 70 9.54 9.21 -5.05
C ILE A 70 9.42 7.95 -4.19
N ILE A 71 8.97 6.84 -4.79
CA ILE A 71 8.79 5.56 -4.10
C ILE A 71 10.16 5.04 -3.62
N HIS A 72 11.19 5.12 -4.46
CA HIS A 72 12.54 4.74 -4.10
C HIS A 72 13.07 5.56 -2.92
N HIS A 73 12.93 6.89 -2.96
CA HIS A 73 13.36 7.74 -1.85
C HIS A 73 12.63 7.39 -0.55
N ALA A 74 11.33 7.11 -0.61
CA ALA A 74 10.58 6.67 0.56
C ALA A 74 11.07 5.31 1.10
N ALA A 75 11.42 4.37 0.22
CA ALA A 75 11.95 3.07 0.60
C ALA A 75 13.32 3.16 1.29
N GLU A 76 14.15 4.11 0.86
CA GLU A 76 15.45 4.44 1.48
C GLU A 76 15.33 5.27 2.77
N GLY A 77 14.12 5.58 3.22
CA GLY A 77 13.88 6.37 4.43
C GLY A 77 14.12 7.88 4.26
N VAL A 78 14.22 8.37 3.02
CA VAL A 78 14.35 9.82 2.75
C VAL A 78 13.02 10.51 3.06
N GLY A 79 13.07 11.54 3.91
CA GLY A 79 11.87 12.28 4.30
C GLY A 79 11.21 13.04 3.15
N VAL A 80 9.88 13.14 3.19
CA VAL A 80 9.01 13.79 2.17
C VAL A 80 9.52 15.15 1.70
N ARG A 81 9.95 16.02 2.62
CA ARG A 81 10.45 17.37 2.31
C ARG A 81 11.82 17.34 1.64
N ALA A 82 12.67 16.36 1.95
CA ALA A 82 13.93 16.17 1.25
C ALA A 82 13.68 15.69 -0.18
N THR A 83 12.82 14.68 -0.36
CA THR A 83 12.38 14.19 -1.69
C THR A 83 11.78 15.30 -2.54
N ALA A 84 10.92 16.14 -1.96
CA ALA A 84 10.31 17.28 -2.64
C ALA A 84 11.35 18.27 -3.20
N ARG A 85 12.39 18.56 -2.42
CA ARG A 85 13.51 19.44 -2.84
C ARG A 85 14.39 18.77 -3.91
N LEU A 86 14.75 17.50 -3.72
CA LEU A 86 15.59 16.75 -4.67
C LEU A 86 14.94 16.64 -6.06
N LEU A 87 13.63 16.41 -6.10
CA LEU A 87 12.89 16.19 -7.34
C LEU A 87 12.20 17.46 -7.88
N ASN A 88 12.36 18.60 -7.21
CA ASN A 88 11.72 19.88 -7.54
C ASN A 88 10.20 19.75 -7.74
N ILE A 89 9.51 19.15 -6.75
CA ILE A 89 8.06 18.93 -6.75
C ILE A 89 7.45 19.36 -5.42
N ASN A 90 6.15 19.67 -5.42
CA ASN A 90 5.45 20.00 -4.19
C ASN A 90 5.42 18.79 -3.23
N LYS A 91 5.74 19.02 -1.94
CA LYS A 91 5.68 18.03 -0.86
C LYS A 91 4.33 17.31 -0.78
N ASP A 92 3.22 17.99 -1.10
CA ASP A 92 1.88 17.40 -1.03
C ASP A 92 1.67 16.39 -2.16
N THR A 93 2.33 16.62 -3.30
CA THR A 93 2.39 15.65 -4.40
C THR A 93 3.21 14.43 -3.99
N VAL A 94 4.36 14.62 -3.34
CA VAL A 94 5.19 13.52 -2.80
C VAL A 94 4.37 12.67 -1.83
N ASN A 95 3.71 13.30 -0.86
CA ASN A 95 2.85 12.61 0.11
C ASN A 95 1.76 11.79 -0.57
N ARG A 96 1.08 12.35 -1.58
CA ARG A 96 0.02 11.66 -2.31
C ARG A 96 0.53 10.42 -3.05
N VAL A 97 1.74 10.49 -3.61
CA VAL A 97 2.36 9.34 -4.28
C VAL A 97 2.72 8.27 -3.27
N ILE A 98 3.34 8.64 -2.14
CA ILE A 98 3.71 7.70 -1.06
C ILE A 98 2.46 7.02 -0.50
N LEU A 99 1.40 7.77 -0.21
CA LEU A 99 0.15 7.22 0.31
C LEU A 99 -0.45 6.18 -0.65
N ARG A 100 -0.55 6.51 -1.95
CA ARG A 100 -1.04 5.57 -2.97
C ARG A 100 -0.17 4.33 -3.10
N ALA A 101 1.15 4.50 -3.04
CA ALA A 101 2.07 3.37 -3.06
C ALA A 101 1.85 2.48 -1.84
N GLY A 102 1.69 3.06 -0.65
CA GLY A 102 1.38 2.36 0.59
C GLY A 102 0.06 1.58 0.53
N GLU A 103 -1.03 2.21 0.09
CA GLU A 103 -2.34 1.55 -0.12
C GLU A 103 -2.20 0.36 -1.09
N HIS A 104 -1.42 0.52 -2.16
CA HIS A 104 -1.18 -0.57 -3.10
C HIS A 104 -0.34 -1.70 -2.50
N CYS A 105 0.71 -1.37 -1.74
CA CYS A 105 1.53 -2.33 -1.02
C CYS A 105 0.70 -3.13 0.00
N GLU A 106 -0.24 -2.49 0.70
CA GLU A 106 -1.14 -3.16 1.64
C GLU A 106 -2.02 -4.20 0.93
N ILE A 107 -2.57 -3.86 -0.23
CA ILE A 107 -3.36 -4.78 -1.05
C ILE A 107 -2.51 -5.96 -1.51
N VAL A 108 -1.30 -5.71 -2.02
CA VAL A 108 -0.38 -6.75 -2.49
C VAL A 108 0.02 -7.66 -1.33
N LEU A 109 0.45 -7.08 -0.22
CA LEU A 109 0.88 -7.81 0.97
C LEU A 109 -0.26 -8.67 1.54
N SER A 110 -1.47 -8.13 1.66
CA SER A 110 -2.63 -8.87 2.16
C SER A 110 -2.95 -10.11 1.29
N ASN A 111 -2.86 -9.95 -0.03
CA ASN A 111 -3.07 -11.07 -0.96
C ASN A 111 -1.95 -12.10 -0.88
N LEU A 112 -0.68 -11.66 -0.83
CA LEU A 112 0.47 -12.54 -0.70
C LEU A 112 0.43 -13.34 0.61
N LEU A 113 0.15 -12.66 1.73
CA LEU A 113 0.05 -13.27 3.06
C LEU A 113 -1.02 -14.37 3.12
N ARG A 114 -2.15 -14.17 2.44
CA ARG A 114 -3.22 -15.19 2.38
C ARG A 114 -2.83 -16.43 1.56
N SER A 115 -1.86 -16.30 0.65
CA SER A 115 -1.43 -17.35 -0.27
C SER A 115 -0.14 -18.07 0.14
N LEU A 116 0.37 -17.82 1.35
CA LEU A 116 1.61 -18.41 1.83
C LEU A 116 1.46 -19.88 2.23
N LYS A 117 2.07 -20.77 1.45
CA LYS A 117 2.35 -22.16 1.86
C LYS A 117 3.75 -22.22 2.47
N LEU A 118 3.86 -21.90 3.76
CA LEU A 118 5.12 -22.01 4.50
C LEU A 118 5.35 -23.48 4.89
N LYS A 119 6.53 -24.01 4.56
CA LYS A 119 7.00 -25.29 5.11
C LYS A 119 7.66 -25.11 6.48
N GLU A 120 8.38 -24.00 6.64
CA GLU A 120 9.10 -23.61 7.83
C GLU A 120 8.96 -22.09 7.99
N ALA A 121 8.88 -21.60 9.23
CA ALA A 121 8.76 -20.18 9.54
C ALA A 121 9.78 -19.82 10.64
N GLN A 122 10.60 -18.79 10.40
CA GLN A 122 11.51 -18.25 11.41
C GLN A 122 10.73 -17.32 12.34
N LEU A 123 10.81 -17.60 13.65
CA LEU A 123 10.05 -16.93 14.71
C LEU A 123 10.92 -16.01 15.58
N ASP A 124 12.17 -15.81 15.21
CA ASP A 124 13.16 -15.02 15.96
C ASP A 124 12.78 -13.54 16.07
N GLU A 125 12.25 -12.94 15.00
CA GLU A 125 11.72 -11.56 15.05
C GLU A 125 10.45 -11.44 15.91
N LEU A 126 9.59 -12.46 15.91
CA LEU A 126 8.39 -12.50 16.76
C LEU A 126 8.76 -12.55 18.25
N TRP A 127 9.88 -13.23 18.58
CA TRP A 127 10.36 -13.38 19.94
C TRP A 127 10.82 -12.05 20.57
N ALA A 128 11.42 -11.16 19.77
CA ALA A 128 11.81 -9.82 20.23
C ALA A 128 10.59 -8.94 20.59
N PHE A 129 9.47 -9.10 19.88
CA PHE A 129 8.23 -8.38 20.14
C PHE A 129 7.52 -8.86 21.42
N VAL A 130 7.52 -10.17 21.70
CA VAL A 130 6.92 -10.73 22.93
C VAL A 130 7.70 -10.30 24.17
N LYS A 131 9.04 -10.28 24.11
CA LYS A 131 9.88 -9.92 25.27
C LYS A 131 9.80 -8.44 25.67
N LYS A 132 9.42 -7.54 24.75
CA LYS A 132 9.22 -6.10 25.03
C LYS A 132 7.91 -5.78 25.74
N ARG A 133 6.97 -6.73 25.84
CA ARG A 133 5.76 -6.57 26.64
C ARG A 133 6.02 -7.02 28.08
N ASN A 134 6.48 -6.09 28.92
CA ASN A 134 6.48 -6.23 30.39
C ASN A 134 5.03 -6.21 30.94
N LEU A 135 4.17 -7.13 30.48
CA LEU A 135 2.76 -7.22 30.88
C LEU A 135 2.55 -8.03 32.17
N LEU A 136 3.62 -8.44 32.87
CA LEU A 136 3.54 -9.34 34.03
C LEU A 136 4.09 -8.78 35.35
N THR A 137 4.41 -7.49 35.45
CA THR A 137 4.67 -6.89 36.77
C THR A 137 3.35 -6.49 37.42
N LYS A 138 2.81 -7.41 38.22
CA LYS A 138 1.63 -7.20 39.09
C LYS A 138 1.87 -5.97 39.97
N LYS A 139 1.09 -4.90 39.77
CA LYS A 139 1.14 -3.69 40.58
C LYS A 139 0.75 -4.07 42.02
N LYS A 140 1.70 -4.01 42.97
CA LYS A 140 1.37 -4.12 44.40
C LYS A 140 0.58 -2.87 44.79
N SER A 141 -0.71 -3.01 45.07
CA SER A 141 -1.47 -2.00 45.80
C SER A 141 -1.03 -2.08 47.26
N ASN A 142 -0.31 -1.07 47.75
CA ASN A 142 -0.14 -0.87 49.17
C ASN A 142 -1.46 -0.29 49.70
N GLU A 143 -2.29 -1.13 50.32
CA GLU A 143 -3.35 -0.66 51.22
C GLU A 143 -2.70 -0.29 52.56
N THR A 144 -2.50 1.01 52.77
CA THR A 144 -2.22 1.55 54.11
C THR A 144 -3.52 1.65 54.89
N LEU A 145 -3.62 0.88 55.98
CA LEU A 145 -4.59 1.06 57.05
C LEU A 145 -4.49 2.50 57.59
N ALA A 146 -5.60 3.22 57.61
CA ALA A 146 -5.73 4.46 58.37
C ALA A 146 -6.19 4.09 59.79
N GLU A 147 -5.26 4.16 60.74
CA GLU A 147 -5.56 4.13 62.18
C GLU A 147 -5.94 5.53 62.68
N ASN A 148 -6.75 5.51 63.74
CA ASN A 148 -7.49 6.59 64.36
C ASN A 148 -6.64 7.73 64.94
N GLY A 149 -7.23 8.94 65.01
CA GLY A 149 -7.01 9.83 66.16
C GLY A 149 -6.82 11.31 65.83
N SER A 150 -7.81 12.14 66.17
CA SER A 150 -7.54 13.55 66.52
C SER A 150 -8.34 13.93 67.76
N GLY A 151 -7.63 13.94 68.89
CA GLY A 151 -8.09 14.49 70.16
C GLY A 151 -8.27 16.01 70.08
N GLN A 152 -9.15 16.48 70.96
CA GLN A 152 -9.51 17.89 71.15
C GLN A 152 -8.33 18.76 71.61
N ARG A 153 -8.33 20.01 71.13
CA ARG A 153 -8.18 21.23 71.95
C ARG A 153 -8.76 22.41 71.19
#